data_AF-A0A8T3PW99-F1
#
_entry.id   AF-A0A8T3PW99-F1
#
_cell.length_a   1.000
_cell.length_b   1.000
_cell.length_c   1.000
_cell.angle_alpha   90.00
_cell.angle_beta   90.00
_cell.angle_gamma   90.00
#
_symmetry.space_group_name_H-M   'P 1'
#
loop_
_entity.id
_entity.type
_entity.pdbx_description
1 polymer ?
#
loop_
_entity_poly.entity_id
_entity_poly.type
_entity_poly.pdbx_seq_one_letter_code
_entity_poly.pdbx_strand_id
1 'polypeptide(L)' 'MTRQLFGLLTLFGLAVLIGSAWADELVGRVVGIADGDTITILTPDYRKERVRLSGIDA' A
#
# COMPACT_ATOMS: atom_id res chain seq x y z
N MET A 1 -15.78 15.56 34.47
CA MET A 1 -15.32 14.18 34.21
C MET A 1 -15.79 13.62 32.87
N THR A 2 -17.07 13.68 32.54
CA THR A 2 -17.64 13.10 31.28
C THR A 2 -17.09 13.68 29.97
N ARG A 3 -16.87 15.00 29.88
CA ARG A 3 -16.29 15.64 28.67
C ARG A 3 -14.84 15.23 28.39
N GLN A 4 -14.03 15.04 29.44
CA GLN A 4 -12.64 14.61 29.28
C GLN A 4 -12.54 13.14 28.88
N LEU A 5 -13.43 12.31 29.41
CA LEU A 5 -13.54 10.90 29.02
C LEU A 5 -13.91 10.78 27.52
N PHE A 6 -14.87 11.58 27.05
CA PHE A 6 -15.23 11.61 25.63
C PHE A 6 -14.06 12.04 24.74
N GLY A 7 -13.34 13.11 25.11
CA GLY A 7 -12.17 13.58 24.37
C GLY A 7 -11.05 12.55 24.30
N LEU A 8 -10.78 11.83 25.40
CA LEU A 8 -9.78 10.75 25.42
C LEU A 8 -10.19 9.58 24.52
N LEU A 9 -11.48 9.23 24.50
CA LEU A 9 -12.01 8.15 23.68
C LEU A 9 -11.95 8.49 22.18
N THR A 10 -12.24 9.74 21.82
CA THR A 10 -12.07 10.24 20.45
C THR A 10 -10.60 10.25 20.02
N LEU A 11 -9.70 10.72 20.89
CA LEU A 11 -8.27 10.74 20.61
C LEU A 11 -7.70 9.32 20.45
N PHE A 12 -8.13 8.39 21.30
CA PHE A 12 -7.75 6.98 21.21
C PHE A 12 -8.25 6.34 19.91
N GLY A 13 -9.51 6.60 19.53
CA GLY A 13 -10.06 6.13 18.25
C GLY A 13 -9.28 6.65 17.04
N LEU A 14 -8.84 7.92 17.07
CA LEU A 14 -8.04 8.51 16.00
C LEU A 14 -6.64 7.88 15.92
N ALA A 15 -6.01 7.61 17.06
CA ALA A 15 -4.69 6.99 17.12
C ALA A 15 -4.68 5.58 16.50
N VAL A 16 -5.75 4.80 16.69
CA VAL A 16 -5.87 3.44 16.11
C VAL A 16 -5.93 3.48 14.57
N LEU A 17 -6.55 4.50 13.98
CA LEU A 17 -6.70 4.59 12.52
C LEU A 17 -5.38 4.89 11.80
N ILE A 18 -4.45 5.59 12.44
CA ILE A 18 -3.15 5.98 11.85
C ILE A 18 -2.24 4.75 11.61
N GLY A 19 -2.39 3.69 12.41
CA GLY A 19 -1.57 2.48 12.31
C GLY A 19 -1.90 1.54 11.13
N SER A 20 -2.83 1.90 10.24
CA SER A 20 -3.35 1.02 9.19
C SER A 20 -2.62 1.10 7.84
N ALA A 21 -1.57 1.92 7.72
CA ALA A 21 -0.74 1.99 6.50
C ALA A 21 0.29 0.84 6.45
N TRP A 22 -0.17 -0.37 6.19
CA TRP A 22 0.69 -1.53 5.96
C TRP A 22 0.95 -1.62 4.46
N ALA A 23 2.19 -1.38 4.03
CA ALA A 23 2.58 -1.66 2.66
C ALA A 23 2.65 -3.17 2.49
N ASP A 24 1.83 -3.70 1.59
CA ASP A 24 1.86 -5.12 1.25
C ASP A 24 2.97 -5.40 0.23
N GLU A 25 3.52 -6.62 0.25
CA GLU A 25 4.58 -7.03 -0.67
C GLU A 25 3.99 -7.68 -1.92
N LEU A 26 4.28 -7.10 -3.08
CA LEU A 26 3.89 -7.67 -4.37
C LEU A 26 5.06 -8.45 -4.98
N VAL A 27 5.05 -9.78 -4.83
CA VAL A 27 6.08 -10.68 -5.36
C VAL A 27 5.63 -11.28 -6.69
N GLY A 28 6.51 -11.30 -7.69
CA GLY A 28 6.25 -11.96 -8.97
C GLY A 28 7.48 -12.03 -9.88
N ARG A 29 7.39 -12.87 -10.91
CA ARG A 29 8.43 -12.97 -11.95
C ARG A 29 8.20 -11.91 -13.01
N VAL A 30 9.23 -11.13 -13.37
CA VAL A 30 9.14 -10.21 -14.50
C VAL A 30 8.99 -11.00 -15.81
N VAL A 31 7.93 -10.72 -16.56
CA VAL A 31 7.60 -11.37 -17.84
C VAL A 31 7.46 -10.39 -19.00
N GLY A 32 7.48 -9.08 -18.72
CA GLY A 32 7.49 -8.04 -19.74
C GLY A 32 8.05 -6.73 -19.19
N ILE A 33 8.70 -5.96 -20.06
CA ILE A 33 9.19 -4.62 -19.79
C ILE A 33 8.54 -3.72 -20.83
N ALA A 34 7.77 -2.74 -20.39
CA ALA A 34 7.10 -1.81 -21.30
C ALA A 34 7.92 -0.54 -21.53
N ASP A 35 8.52 -0.01 -20.46
CA ASP A 35 9.40 1.17 -20.48
C ASP A 35 10.34 1.15 -19.27
N GLY A 36 11.18 2.18 -19.09
CA GLY A 36 12.11 2.33 -17.96
C GLY A 36 11.45 2.39 -16.59
N ASP A 37 10.17 2.74 -16.51
CA ASP A 37 9.41 2.85 -15.26
C ASP A 37 8.28 1.81 -15.14
N THR A 38 8.03 1.00 -16.17
CA THR A 38 6.85 0.14 -16.24
C THR A 38 7.17 -1.29 -16.64
N ILE A 39 6.80 -2.24 -15.77
CA ILE A 39 7.02 -3.68 -15.96
C ILE A 39 5.70 -4.45 -15.89
N THR A 40 5.73 -5.69 -16.38
CA THR A 40 4.67 -6.67 -16.16
C THR A 40 5.24 -7.87 -15.43
N ILE A 41 4.63 -8.24 -14.31
CA ILE A 41 4.99 -9.41 -13.52
C ILE A 41 3.92 -10.51 -13.66
N LEU A 42 4.36 -11.75 -13.50
CA LEU A 42 3.51 -12.91 -13.26
C LEU A 42 3.57 -13.24 -11.77
N THR A 43 2.44 -13.12 -11.08
CA THR A 43 2.34 -13.44 -9.65
C THR A 43 2.30 -14.97 -9.43
N PRO A 44 2.49 -15.46 -8.19
CA PRO A 44 2.37 -16.89 -7.87
C PRO A 44 1.01 -17.50 -8.25
N ASP A 45 -0.05 -16.68 -8.26
CA ASP A 45 -1.41 -17.08 -8.66
C ASP A 45 -1.61 -17.07 -10.19
N TYR A 46 -0.53 -16.98 -10.97
CA TYR A 46 -0.55 -16.89 -12.43
C TYR A 46 -1.33 -15.68 -12.98
N ARG A 47 -1.44 -14.60 -12.20
CA ARG A 47 -2.01 -13.34 -12.67
C ARG A 47 -0.92 -12.46 -13.27
N LYS A 48 -1.23 -11.80 -14.38
CA LYS A 48 -0.36 -10.79 -14.97
C LYS A 48 -0.76 -9.43 -14.44
N GLU A 49 0.19 -8.73 -13.83
CA GLU A 49 -0.02 -7.40 -13.29
C GLU A 49 0.98 -6.43 -13.89
N ARG A 50 0.48 -5.28 -14.35
CA ARG A 50 1.31 -4.19 -14.87
C ARG A 50 1.60 -3.23 -13.73
N VAL A 51 2.87 -2.98 -13.47
CA VAL A 51 3.36 -2.17 -12.35
C VAL A 51 4.16 -1.00 -12.89
N ARG A 52 3.78 0.22 -12.48
CA ARG A 52 4.55 1.45 -12.73
C ARG A 52 5.26 1.86 -11.44
N LEU A 53 6.56 2.12 -11.53
CA LEU A 53 7.40 2.47 -10.39
C LEU A 53 7.13 3.91 -9.96
N SER A 54 6.56 4.09 -8.78
CA SER A 54 6.32 5.43 -8.22
C SER A 54 7.64 6.18 -8.02
N GLY A 55 7.70 7.44 -8.44
CA GLY A 55 8.88 8.30 -8.29
C GLY A 55 9.96 8.11 -9.36
N ILE A 56 9.75 7.19 -10.31
CA ILE A 56 10.56 7.07 -11.52
C ILE A 56 9.72 7.61 -12.68
N ASP A 57 10.26 8.59 -13.40
CA ASP A 57 9.72 9.07 -14.66
C ASP A 57 10.84 8.91 -15.68
N ALA A 58 10.62 7.99 -16.62
CA ALA A 58 11.58 7.62 -17.66
C ALA A 58 11.28 8.37 -18.96
#